data_AF-A0A0Q4JHC7-F1
#
_entry.id   AF-A0A0Q4JHC7-F1
#
_cell.length_a   1.000
_cell.length_b   1.000
_cell.length_c   1.000
_cell.angle_alpha   90.00
_cell.angle_beta   90.00
_cell.angle_gamma   90.00
#
_symmetry.space_group_name_H-M   'P 1'
#
loop_
_entity.id
_entity.type
_entity.pdbx_description
1 polymer ?
#
loop_
_entity_poly.entity_id
_entity_poly.type
_entity_poly.pdbx_seq_one_letter_code
_entity_poly.pdbx_strand_id
1 'polypeptide(L)'
;MNDQPKIHPAPAVRPPFAEPGVPQIRNINWAGTWALYAKEVRRFMKVQLQTVWAPAITTLMFLIIFIVALGGSGRTVMLRGEAVHFADFIAPGLIIMGMINACFANASFALMVGKVQGTLVDYLMPPIAVGELLFALVASSVTRAVFVGFALWGAMALWPGVHVTPAHLWAVVWFGLLGTSFIAFLGVLTSIWAEKFDHGAAITNFVISPLALLSGTFYSIDRLPPLFQAISHANPFFYIISGFRYGFVAAADVNVLVGSSVLLGLNLVLGGLCYGLLKRGWKIKA
;
A
#
# COMPACT_ATOMS: atom_id res chain seq x y z
N MET A 1 -74.09 14.23 33.06
CA MET A 1 -73.54 14.13 31.69
C MET A 1 -72.12 14.67 31.73
N ASN A 2 -71.14 13.89 31.27
CA ASN A 2 -69.71 14.21 31.29
C ASN A 2 -69.38 15.36 30.32
N ASP A 3 -69.17 16.58 30.84
CA ASP A 3 -68.58 17.71 30.09
C ASP A 3 -67.16 18.00 30.61
N GLN A 4 -66.25 17.03 30.44
CA GLN A 4 -64.82 17.33 30.53
C GLN A 4 -64.33 17.81 29.15
N PRO A 5 -63.53 18.90 29.09
CA PRO A 5 -62.94 19.35 27.84
C PRO A 5 -62.04 18.25 27.27
N LYS A 6 -62.32 17.83 26.02
CA LYS A 6 -61.49 16.86 25.31
C LYS A 6 -60.12 17.48 25.04
N ILE A 7 -59.10 17.01 25.73
CA ILE A 7 -57.71 17.40 25.49
C ILE A 7 -57.34 16.88 24.09
N HIS A 8 -57.18 17.80 23.13
CA HIS A 8 -56.67 17.44 21.82
C HIS A 8 -55.17 17.07 21.96
N PRO A 9 -54.74 15.90 21.46
CA PRO A 9 -53.32 15.56 21.48
C PRO A 9 -52.56 16.63 20.68
N ALA A 10 -51.52 17.19 21.30
CA ALA A 10 -50.65 18.15 20.63
C ALA A 10 -50.11 17.54 19.33
N PRO A 11 -50.02 18.31 18.23
CA PRO A 11 -49.45 17.80 16.98
C PRO A 11 -48.04 17.28 17.25
N ALA A 12 -47.74 16.07 16.78
CA ALA A 12 -46.46 15.41 17.00
C ALA A 12 -45.33 16.31 16.49
N VAL A 13 -44.67 17.01 17.41
CA VAL A 13 -43.49 17.81 17.12
C VAL A 13 -42.42 16.83 16.69
N ARG A 14 -42.08 16.81 15.39
CA ARG A 14 -40.91 16.05 14.94
C ARG A 14 -39.72 16.53 15.76
N PRO A 15 -39.02 15.65 16.49
CA PRO A 15 -37.88 16.10 17.28
C PRO A 15 -36.86 16.76 16.34
N PRO A 16 -36.19 17.84 16.77
CA PRO A 16 -35.23 18.57 15.94
C PRO A 16 -34.02 17.72 15.54
N PHE A 17 -33.82 16.59 16.21
CA PHE A 17 -32.79 15.59 15.94
C PHE A 17 -33.44 14.23 15.74
N ALA A 18 -32.93 13.43 14.79
CA ALA A 18 -33.43 12.07 14.60
C ALA A 18 -33.10 11.21 15.83
N GLU A 19 -33.94 10.20 16.07
CA GLU A 19 -33.80 9.31 17.23
C GLU A 19 -32.41 8.65 17.30
N PRO A 20 -31.79 8.59 18.49
CA PRO A 20 -30.51 7.93 18.69
C PRO A 20 -30.55 6.48 18.19
N GLY A 21 -29.59 6.08 17.35
CA GLY A 21 -29.46 4.72 16.83
C GLY A 21 -30.08 4.48 15.45
N VAL A 22 -30.78 5.46 14.86
CA VAL A 22 -31.21 5.36 13.45
C VAL A 22 -30.05 5.77 12.53
N PRO A 23 -29.59 4.92 11.60
CA PRO A 23 -28.55 5.29 10.64
C PRO A 23 -29.05 6.44 9.76
N GLN A 24 -28.53 7.66 9.99
CA GLN A 24 -28.92 8.83 9.20
C GLN A 24 -28.26 8.89 7.82
N ILE A 25 -27.20 8.10 7.60
CA ILE A 25 -26.41 8.15 6.37
C ILE A 25 -26.92 7.08 5.41
N ARG A 26 -27.72 7.51 4.43
CA ARG A 26 -28.36 6.62 3.45
C ARG A 26 -27.44 6.11 2.33
N ASN A 27 -26.36 6.83 2.01
CA ASN A 27 -25.51 6.52 0.85
C ASN A 27 -24.05 6.24 1.24
N ILE A 28 -23.19 7.25 1.22
CA ILE A 28 -21.76 7.13 1.50
C ILE A 28 -21.42 8.11 2.63
N ASN A 29 -20.90 7.59 3.73
CA ASN A 29 -20.39 8.35 4.86
C ASN A 29 -19.00 8.90 4.54
N TRP A 30 -18.94 9.92 3.67
CA TRP A 30 -17.68 10.56 3.29
C TRP A 30 -16.95 11.13 4.51
N ALA A 31 -17.68 11.70 5.45
CA ALA A 31 -17.14 12.26 6.69
C ALA A 31 -16.49 11.17 7.57
N GLY A 32 -17.15 10.03 7.76
CA GLY A 32 -16.63 8.88 8.51
C GLY A 32 -15.42 8.24 7.83
N THR A 33 -15.49 8.07 6.51
CA THR A 33 -14.38 7.56 5.68
C THR A 33 -13.15 8.47 5.81
N TRP A 34 -13.35 9.79 5.68
CA TRP A 34 -12.29 10.78 5.82
C TRP A 34 -11.73 10.83 7.24
N ALA A 35 -12.58 10.77 8.26
CA ALA A 35 -12.14 10.74 9.65
C ALA A 35 -11.27 9.50 9.94
N LEU A 36 -11.66 8.34 9.42
CA LEU A 36 -10.89 7.11 9.55
C LEU A 36 -9.56 7.18 8.80
N TYR A 37 -9.58 7.64 7.54
CA TYR A 37 -8.37 7.89 6.76
C TYR A 37 -7.41 8.84 7.50
N ALA A 38 -7.92 9.98 7.99
CA ALA A 38 -7.13 10.98 8.71
C ALA A 38 -6.62 10.45 10.06
N LYS A 39 -7.33 9.54 10.72
CA LYS A 39 -6.87 8.84 11.93
C LYS A 39 -5.68 7.96 11.61
N GLU A 40 -5.79 7.11 10.58
CA GLU A 40 -4.70 6.23 10.16
C GLU A 40 -3.47 7.02 9.69
N VAL A 41 -3.68 8.10 8.94
CA VAL A 41 -2.58 8.99 8.50
C VAL A 41 -1.88 9.64 9.69
N ARG A 42 -2.63 10.19 10.64
CA ARG A 42 -2.05 10.76 11.87
C ARG A 42 -1.32 9.71 12.70
N ARG A 43 -1.79 8.46 12.74
CA ARG A 43 -1.15 7.38 13.50
C ARG A 43 0.28 7.16 13.04
N PHE A 44 0.50 6.95 11.74
CA PHE A 44 1.86 6.72 11.25
C PHE A 44 2.71 8.00 11.28
N MET A 45 2.10 9.17 11.04
CA MET A 45 2.84 10.44 11.04
C MET A 45 3.36 10.80 12.44
N LYS A 46 2.63 10.41 13.50
CA LYS A 46 3.10 10.57 14.89
C LYS A 46 4.40 9.80 15.16
N VAL A 47 4.66 8.74 14.40
CA VAL A 47 5.87 7.91 14.50
C VAL A 47 6.67 7.96 13.20
N GLN A 48 6.76 9.14 12.57
CA GLN A 48 7.44 9.34 11.28
C GLN A 48 8.91 8.89 11.28
N LEU A 49 9.62 9.03 12.41
CA LEU A 49 11.03 8.61 12.52
C LEU A 49 11.19 7.11 12.27
N GLN A 50 10.30 6.29 12.82
CA GLN A 50 10.32 4.84 12.63
C GLN A 50 9.68 4.44 11.29
N THR A 51 8.64 5.14 10.87
CA THR A 51 7.78 4.68 9.76
C THR A 51 8.22 5.19 8.39
N VAL A 52 8.96 6.29 8.35
CA VAL A 52 9.44 6.95 7.13
C VAL A 52 10.96 7.05 7.12
N TRP A 53 11.56 7.68 8.14
CA TRP A 53 13.00 7.98 8.14
C TRP A 53 13.88 6.75 8.32
N ALA A 54 13.53 5.84 9.23
CA ALA A 54 14.33 4.62 9.44
C ALA A 54 14.41 3.74 8.18
N PRO A 55 13.30 3.38 7.49
CA PRO A 55 13.37 2.69 6.21
C PRO A 55 14.15 3.46 5.15
N ALA A 56 14.04 4.79 5.14
CA ALA A 56 14.76 5.62 4.19
C ALA A 56 16.28 5.50 4.37
N ILE A 57 16.76 5.64 5.60
CA ILE A 57 18.19 5.52 5.95
C ILE A 57 18.71 4.11 5.60
N THR A 58 17.99 3.05 5.97
CA THR A 58 18.39 1.67 5.63
C THR A 58 18.51 1.45 4.12
N THR A 59 17.57 2.00 3.35
CA THR A 59 17.59 1.88 1.89
C THR A 59 18.75 2.67 1.27
N LEU A 60 19.09 3.83 1.82
CA LEU A 60 20.28 4.58 1.41
C LEU A 60 21.57 3.82 1.73
N MET A 61 21.63 3.17 2.90
CA MET A 61 22.75 2.30 3.23
C MET A 61 22.88 1.15 2.23
N PHE A 62 21.77 0.54 1.80
CA PHE A 62 21.82 -0.47 0.75
C PHE A 62 22.33 0.10 -0.57
N LEU A 63 21.89 1.29 -0.98
CA LEU A 63 22.41 1.95 -2.18
C LEU A 63 23.94 2.12 -2.09
N ILE A 64 24.44 2.63 -0.96
CA ILE A 64 25.88 2.82 -0.72
C ILE A 64 26.63 1.49 -0.78
N ILE A 65 26.14 0.47 -0.07
CA ILE A 65 26.75 -0.85 -0.05
C ILE A 65 26.80 -1.44 -1.46
N PHE A 66 25.72 -1.35 -2.23
CA PHE A 66 25.70 -1.88 -3.60
C PHE A 66 26.64 -1.14 -4.53
N ILE A 67 26.70 0.20 -4.47
CA ILE A 67 27.62 0.98 -5.30
C ILE A 67 29.08 0.65 -4.94
N VAL A 68 29.41 0.61 -3.65
CA VAL A 68 30.79 0.36 -3.18
C VAL A 68 31.21 -1.09 -3.43
N ALA A 69 30.36 -2.07 -3.07
CA ALA A 69 30.70 -3.49 -3.16
C ALA A 69 30.80 -3.99 -4.61
N LEU A 70 30.05 -3.42 -5.55
CA LEU A 70 30.03 -3.86 -6.95
C LEU A 70 31.00 -3.10 -7.87
N GLY A 71 31.90 -2.29 -7.32
CA GLY A 71 33.02 -1.69 -8.05
C GLY A 71 32.90 -0.20 -8.38
N GLY A 72 32.06 0.55 -7.65
CA GLY A 72 31.94 2.01 -7.75
C GLY A 72 30.94 2.51 -8.80
N SER A 73 30.66 3.82 -8.77
CA SER A 73 29.65 4.53 -9.58
C SER A 73 29.87 4.43 -11.11
N GLY A 74 31.03 3.94 -11.55
CA GLY A 74 31.39 3.79 -12.97
C GLY A 74 30.91 2.49 -13.62
N ARG A 75 30.31 1.55 -12.87
CA ARG A 75 29.80 0.31 -13.46
C ARG A 75 28.51 0.58 -14.23
N THR A 76 28.49 0.21 -15.50
CA THR A 76 27.29 0.22 -16.33
C THR A 76 26.68 -1.17 -16.37
N VAL A 77 25.36 -1.23 -16.33
CA VAL A 77 24.59 -2.46 -16.58
C VAL A 77 23.94 -2.32 -17.95
N MET A 78 24.11 -3.34 -18.77
CA MET A 78 23.39 -3.44 -20.03
C MET A 78 21.95 -3.83 -19.74
N LEU A 79 21.02 -2.93 -20.07
CA LEU A 79 19.59 -3.17 -20.02
C LEU A 79 19.08 -3.14 -21.47
N ARG A 80 18.70 -4.30 -22.02
CA ARG A 80 18.22 -4.46 -23.41
C ARG A 80 19.09 -3.81 -24.49
N GLY A 81 20.40 -3.72 -24.28
CA GLY A 81 21.37 -3.15 -25.23
C GLY A 81 21.86 -1.73 -24.92
N GLU A 82 21.26 -1.03 -23.94
CA GLU A 82 21.73 0.28 -23.48
C GLU A 82 22.55 0.18 -22.19
N ALA A 83 23.65 0.94 -22.13
CA ALA A 83 24.50 1.02 -20.95
C ALA A 83 23.94 2.06 -19.98
N VAL A 84 23.30 1.60 -18.90
CA VAL A 84 22.76 2.46 -17.84
C VAL A 84 23.71 2.42 -16.65
N HIS A 85 23.96 3.57 -16.01
CA HIS A 85 24.73 3.60 -14.76
C HIS A 85 24.03 2.74 -13.71
N PHE A 86 24.80 1.89 -13.02
CA PHE A 86 24.26 0.95 -12.05
C PHE A 86 23.48 1.62 -10.93
N ALA A 87 23.91 2.81 -10.51
CA ALA A 87 23.22 3.60 -9.49
C ALA A 87 21.82 4.04 -9.96
N ASP A 88 21.68 4.43 -11.23
CA ASP A 88 20.40 4.83 -11.84
C ASP A 88 19.47 3.64 -12.08
N PHE A 89 20.04 2.44 -12.28
CA PHE A 89 19.27 1.20 -12.40
C PHE A 89 18.71 0.73 -11.04
N ILE A 90 19.51 0.81 -9.98
CA ILE A 90 19.15 0.32 -8.64
C ILE A 90 18.25 1.29 -7.89
N ALA A 91 18.46 2.61 -8.05
CA ALA A 91 17.74 3.61 -7.27
C ALA A 91 16.20 3.48 -7.37
N PRO A 92 15.57 3.36 -8.55
CA PRO A 92 14.12 3.15 -8.66
C PRO A 92 13.64 1.87 -8.01
N GLY A 93 14.42 0.78 -8.11
CA GLY A 93 14.12 -0.51 -7.49
C GLY A 93 14.12 -0.44 -5.97
N LEU A 94 15.10 0.25 -5.39
CA LEU A 94 15.18 0.50 -3.96
C LEU A 94 14.04 1.39 -3.46
N ILE A 95 13.69 2.45 -4.20
CA ILE A 95 12.56 3.35 -3.88
C ILE A 95 11.28 2.53 -3.77
N ILE A 96 10.91 1.79 -4.80
CA ILE A 96 9.65 1.02 -4.82
C ILE A 96 9.67 -0.11 -3.79
N MET A 97 10.81 -0.74 -3.52
CA MET A 97 10.93 -1.74 -2.45
C MET A 97 10.65 -1.12 -1.07
N GLY A 98 11.16 0.08 -0.81
CA GLY A 98 10.85 0.86 0.39
C GLY A 98 9.36 1.18 0.50
N MET A 99 8.74 1.61 -0.60
CA MET A 99 7.30 1.88 -0.68
C MET A 99 6.47 0.62 -0.38
N ILE A 100 6.80 -0.52 -0.98
CA ILE A 100 6.12 -1.81 -0.78
C ILE A 100 6.15 -2.21 0.70
N ASN A 101 7.33 -2.18 1.32
CA ASN A 101 7.50 -2.56 2.73
C ASN A 101 6.71 -1.64 3.66
N ALA A 102 6.79 -0.32 3.42
CA ALA A 102 6.04 0.66 4.21
C ALA A 102 4.52 0.50 4.06
N CYS A 103 4.06 0.20 2.84
CA CYS A 103 2.64 -0.04 2.54
C CYS A 103 2.12 -1.28 3.27
N PHE A 104 2.82 -2.41 3.10
CA PHE A 104 2.44 -3.69 3.71
C PHE A 104 2.42 -3.59 5.24
N ALA A 105 3.44 -2.98 5.83
CA ALA A 105 3.53 -2.79 7.27
C ALA A 105 2.35 -1.97 7.83
N ASN A 106 1.86 -0.97 7.08
CA ASN A 106 0.69 -0.20 7.52
C ASN A 106 -0.63 -0.97 7.36
N ALA A 107 -0.83 -1.57 6.18
CA ALA A 107 -2.06 -2.27 5.85
C ALA A 107 -2.27 -3.52 6.71
N SER A 108 -1.20 -4.30 6.95
CA SER A 108 -1.25 -5.48 7.81
C SER A 108 -1.52 -5.13 9.27
N PHE A 109 -1.03 -3.99 9.75
CA PHE A 109 -1.20 -3.55 11.14
C PHE A 109 -2.61 -2.99 11.43
N ALA A 110 -3.27 -2.40 10.44
CA ALA A 110 -4.44 -1.55 10.67
C ALA A 110 -5.63 -2.23 11.38
N LEU A 111 -5.99 -3.47 11.03
CA LEU A 111 -7.04 -4.24 11.73
C LEU A 111 -6.47 -5.20 12.78
N MET A 112 -5.28 -5.73 12.55
CA MET A 112 -4.58 -6.67 13.43
C MET A 112 -4.41 -6.09 14.85
N VAL A 113 -4.08 -4.81 14.97
CA VAL A 113 -3.91 -4.19 16.30
C VAL A 113 -5.22 -4.01 17.04
N GLY A 114 -6.30 -3.67 16.34
CA GLY A 114 -7.62 -3.66 16.95
C GLY A 114 -8.01 -5.04 17.49
N LYS A 115 -7.64 -6.12 16.79
CA LYS A 115 -7.87 -7.49 17.26
C LYS A 115 -7.04 -7.83 18.50
N VAL A 116 -5.73 -7.57 18.45
CA VAL A 116 -4.82 -7.90 19.56
C VAL A 116 -5.13 -7.09 20.82
N GLN A 117 -5.61 -5.85 20.67
CA GLN A 117 -5.94 -4.95 21.78
C GLN A 117 -7.41 -5.05 22.24
N GLY A 118 -8.26 -5.81 21.54
CA GLY A 118 -9.70 -5.88 21.82
C GLY A 118 -10.50 -4.62 21.44
N THR A 119 -9.88 -3.66 20.75
CA THR A 119 -10.51 -2.40 20.29
C THR A 119 -11.08 -2.51 18.87
N LEU A 120 -11.18 -3.72 18.31
CA LEU A 120 -11.76 -3.94 16.99
C LEU A 120 -13.22 -3.46 16.91
N VAL A 121 -13.94 -3.52 18.03
CA VAL A 121 -15.32 -3.05 18.14
C VAL A 121 -15.43 -1.56 17.80
N ASP A 122 -14.40 -0.75 18.06
CA ASP A 122 -14.37 0.68 17.70
C ASP A 122 -14.34 0.92 16.18
N TYR A 123 -13.91 -0.06 15.39
CA TYR A 123 -13.99 -0.02 13.93
C TYR A 123 -15.34 -0.48 13.39
N LEU A 124 -16.14 -1.18 14.21
CA LEU A 124 -17.44 -1.76 13.85
C LEU A 124 -18.63 -0.99 14.42
N MET A 125 -18.43 -0.18 15.46
CA MET A 125 -19.46 0.68 16.06
C MET A 125 -19.89 1.84 15.17
N PRO A 126 -18.98 2.56 14.48
CA PRO A 126 -19.39 3.60 13.56
C PRO A 126 -20.22 3.02 12.40
N PRO A 127 -21.29 3.70 11.94
CA PRO A 127 -22.03 3.31 10.74
C PRO A 127 -21.20 3.64 9.49
N ILE A 128 -20.13 2.88 9.27
CA ILE A 128 -19.23 2.95 8.13
C ILE A 128 -19.46 1.71 7.28
N ALA A 129 -19.70 1.91 5.99
CA ALA A 129 -19.87 0.79 5.07
C ALA A 129 -18.54 0.03 4.88
N VAL A 130 -18.63 -1.27 4.58
CA VAL A 130 -17.44 -2.11 4.35
C VAL A 130 -16.51 -1.54 3.27
N GLY A 131 -17.09 -0.96 2.20
CA GLY A 131 -16.32 -0.34 1.13
C GLY A 131 -15.57 0.91 1.58
N GLU A 132 -16.16 1.69 2.48
CA GLU A 132 -15.56 2.90 3.06
C GLU A 132 -14.39 2.55 3.99
N LEU A 133 -14.58 1.54 4.84
CA LEU A 133 -13.53 0.98 5.67
C LEU A 133 -12.35 0.51 4.81
N LEU A 134 -12.62 -0.34 3.81
CA LEU A 134 -11.59 -0.86 2.92
C LEU A 134 -10.85 0.27 2.20
N PHE A 135 -11.58 1.25 1.65
CA PHE A 135 -10.99 2.41 0.99
C PHE A 135 -10.09 3.22 1.92
N ALA A 136 -10.54 3.53 3.14
CA ALA A 136 -9.74 4.28 4.11
C ALA A 136 -8.44 3.55 4.52
N LEU A 137 -8.52 2.22 4.71
CA LEU A 137 -7.36 1.38 5.05
C LEU A 137 -6.35 1.30 3.91
N VAL A 138 -6.82 1.12 2.68
CA VAL A 138 -5.98 1.05 1.47
C VAL A 138 -5.37 2.43 1.19
N ALA A 139 -6.19 3.48 1.15
CA ALA A 139 -5.75 4.84 0.88
C ALA A 139 -4.70 5.32 1.89
N SER A 140 -4.91 5.09 3.19
CA SER A 140 -3.92 5.48 4.22
C SER A 140 -2.59 4.74 4.08
N SER A 141 -2.62 3.48 3.68
CA SER A 141 -1.42 2.66 3.44
C SER A 141 -0.67 3.08 2.17
N VAL A 142 -1.39 3.40 1.10
CA VAL A 142 -0.83 3.98 -0.12
C VAL A 142 -0.21 5.34 0.18
N THR A 143 -0.89 6.21 0.93
CA THR A 143 -0.37 7.52 1.34
C THR A 143 0.95 7.38 2.09
N ARG A 144 1.05 6.48 3.08
CA ARG A 144 2.32 6.21 3.78
C ARG A 144 3.41 5.78 2.81
N ALA A 145 3.11 4.85 1.90
CA ALA A 145 4.06 4.38 0.91
C ALA A 145 4.57 5.52 0.02
N VAL A 146 3.68 6.41 -0.40
CA VAL A 146 4.01 7.61 -1.18
C VAL A 146 4.93 8.55 -0.40
N PHE A 147 4.67 8.81 0.90
CA PHE A 147 5.58 9.60 1.74
C PHE A 147 6.98 8.98 1.82
N VAL A 148 7.08 7.66 1.99
CA VAL A 148 8.36 6.95 1.99
C VAL A 148 9.04 7.03 0.63
N GLY A 149 8.28 6.86 -0.45
CA GLY A 149 8.78 6.98 -1.83
C GLY A 149 9.36 8.36 -2.11
N PHE A 150 8.67 9.43 -1.70
CA PHE A 150 9.17 10.80 -1.83
C PHE A 150 10.41 11.07 -0.96
N ALA A 151 10.43 10.57 0.28
CA ALA A 151 11.60 10.71 1.14
C ALA A 151 12.83 10.02 0.54
N LEU A 152 12.65 8.80 0.01
CA LEU A 152 13.70 8.05 -0.67
C LEU A 152 14.16 8.72 -1.96
N TRP A 153 13.21 9.13 -2.80
CA TRP A 153 13.51 9.82 -4.05
C TRP A 153 14.26 11.13 -3.81
N GLY A 154 13.82 11.95 -2.84
CA GLY A 154 14.52 13.17 -2.45
C GLY A 154 15.91 12.90 -1.91
N ALA A 155 16.08 11.88 -1.06
CA ALA A 155 17.40 11.53 -0.53
C ALA A 155 18.35 10.99 -1.61
N MET A 156 17.85 10.23 -2.58
CA MET A 156 18.64 9.72 -3.70
C MET A 156 18.96 10.80 -4.74
N ALA A 157 18.06 11.76 -4.96
CA ALA A 157 18.30 12.89 -5.85
C ALA A 157 19.41 13.84 -5.32
N LEU A 158 19.61 13.88 -4.01
CA LEU A 158 20.71 14.61 -3.38
C LEU A 158 22.04 13.83 -3.41
N TRP A 159 22.03 12.57 -3.85
CA TRP A 159 23.23 11.73 -3.85
C TRP A 159 24.10 11.99 -5.08
N PRO A 160 25.40 12.27 -4.92
CA PRO A 160 26.30 12.52 -6.04
C PRO A 160 26.47 11.26 -6.90
N GLY A 161 26.12 11.38 -8.19
CA GLY A 161 26.24 10.29 -9.17
C GLY A 161 24.99 9.45 -9.39
N VAL A 162 23.82 9.87 -8.86
CA VAL A 162 22.51 9.26 -9.19
C VAL A 162 21.62 10.29 -9.90
N HIS A 163 21.27 10.01 -11.16
CA HIS A 163 20.38 10.83 -11.95
C HIS A 163 18.96 10.22 -11.95
N VAL A 164 18.23 10.44 -10.84
CA VAL A 164 16.83 10.00 -10.68
C VAL A 164 15.83 11.04 -11.20
N THR A 165 16.06 11.59 -12.39
CA THR A 165 15.09 12.43 -13.08
C THR A 165 14.04 11.54 -13.77
N PRO A 166 12.74 11.64 -13.45
CA PRO A 166 11.72 10.81 -14.08
C PRO A 166 11.62 11.11 -15.59
N ALA A 167 12.00 10.15 -16.43
CA ALA A 167 11.78 10.24 -17.88
C ALA A 167 10.28 10.20 -18.22
N HIS A 168 9.53 9.37 -17.49
CA HIS A 168 8.08 9.19 -17.67
C HIS A 168 7.37 9.24 -16.32
N LEU A 169 7.07 10.46 -15.87
CA LEU A 169 6.40 10.69 -14.59
C LEU A 169 5.06 9.95 -14.46
N TRP A 170 4.32 9.82 -15.57
CA TRP A 170 3.07 9.06 -15.61
C TRP A 170 3.27 7.60 -15.19
N ALA A 171 4.36 6.95 -15.61
CA ALA A 171 4.63 5.55 -15.30
C ALA A 171 5.03 5.39 -13.84
N VAL A 172 5.82 6.33 -13.30
CA VAL A 172 6.18 6.35 -11.87
C VAL A 172 4.92 6.42 -11.00
N VAL A 173 4.01 7.35 -11.31
CA VAL A 173 2.76 7.52 -10.57
C VAL A 173 1.85 6.30 -10.76
N TRP A 174 1.68 5.82 -11.99
CA TRP A 174 0.78 4.72 -12.31
C TRP A 174 1.21 3.40 -11.67
N PHE A 175 2.46 2.96 -11.88
CA PHE A 175 2.97 1.71 -11.30
C PHE A 175 3.21 1.84 -9.79
N GLY A 176 3.58 3.02 -9.31
CA GLY A 176 3.68 3.30 -7.89
C GLY A 176 2.33 3.12 -7.18
N LEU A 177 1.25 3.68 -7.74
CA LEU A 177 -0.10 3.56 -7.18
C LEU A 177 -0.69 2.16 -7.32
N LEU A 178 -0.58 1.52 -8.50
CA LEU A 178 -1.08 0.16 -8.70
C LEU A 178 -0.31 -0.85 -7.84
N GLY A 179 1.01 -0.69 -7.75
CA GLY A 179 1.86 -1.57 -6.95
C GLY A 179 1.58 -1.42 -5.46
N THR A 180 1.51 -0.19 -4.95
CA THR A 180 1.20 0.04 -3.53
C THR A 180 -0.23 -0.35 -3.20
N SER A 181 -1.20 -0.18 -4.10
CA SER A 181 -2.58 -0.65 -3.91
C SER A 181 -2.66 -2.17 -3.86
N PHE A 182 -1.94 -2.89 -4.73
CA PHE A 182 -1.85 -4.35 -4.71
C PHE A 182 -1.32 -4.84 -3.36
N ILE A 183 -0.24 -4.23 -2.88
CA ILE A 183 0.36 -4.54 -1.58
C ILE A 183 -0.55 -4.16 -0.42
N ALA A 184 -1.28 -3.04 -0.52
CA ALA A 184 -2.25 -2.63 0.48
C ALA A 184 -3.38 -3.66 0.62
N PHE A 185 -3.92 -4.20 -0.49
CA PHE A 185 -4.92 -5.25 -0.43
C PHE A 185 -4.36 -6.55 0.19
N LEU A 186 -3.15 -6.97 -0.17
CA LEU A 186 -2.48 -8.10 0.48
C LEU A 186 -2.27 -7.88 1.98
N GLY A 187 -1.90 -6.65 2.37
CA GLY A 187 -1.76 -6.26 3.77
C GLY A 187 -3.10 -6.30 4.50
N VAL A 188 -4.18 -5.77 3.91
CA VAL A 188 -5.52 -5.84 4.49
C VAL A 188 -5.98 -7.29 4.64
N LEU A 189 -5.77 -8.13 3.63
CA LEU A 189 -6.08 -9.56 3.70
C LEU A 189 -5.32 -10.25 4.84
N THR A 190 -4.03 -9.93 4.97
CA THR A 190 -3.19 -10.38 6.08
C THR A 190 -3.76 -9.91 7.42
N SER A 191 -4.19 -8.66 7.52
CA SER A 191 -4.78 -8.08 8.73
C SER A 191 -6.11 -8.76 9.12
N ILE A 192 -6.92 -9.18 8.14
CA ILE A 192 -8.16 -9.92 8.34
C ILE A 192 -7.87 -11.36 8.81
N TRP A 193 -6.82 -12.00 8.30
CA TRP A 193 -6.47 -13.37 8.68
C TRP A 193 -5.70 -13.47 10.01
N ALA A 194 -4.81 -12.51 10.26
CA ALA A 194 -3.91 -12.50 11.40
C ALA A 194 -4.65 -12.25 12.73
N GLU A 195 -4.19 -12.95 13.76
CA GLU A 195 -4.65 -12.83 15.14
C GLU A 195 -3.52 -12.40 16.09
N LYS A 196 -2.25 -12.58 15.66
CA LYS A 196 -1.03 -12.25 16.41
C LYS A 196 -0.06 -11.50 15.52
N PHE A 197 0.82 -10.71 16.11
CA PHE A 197 1.89 -10.02 15.39
C PHE A 197 2.82 -10.98 14.64
N ASP A 198 3.04 -12.18 15.17
CA ASP A 198 3.86 -13.21 14.55
C ASP A 198 3.33 -13.65 13.18
N HIS A 199 2.01 -13.65 12.98
CA HIS A 199 1.41 -14.00 11.69
C HIS A 199 1.71 -12.95 10.62
N GLY A 200 1.67 -11.67 10.99
CA GLY A 200 2.04 -10.57 10.09
C GLY A 200 3.54 -10.60 9.76
N ALA A 201 4.39 -10.85 10.75
CA ALA A 201 5.83 -11.01 10.55
C ALA A 201 6.15 -12.22 9.65
N ALA A 202 5.46 -13.34 9.82
CA ALA A 202 5.62 -14.53 9.00
C ALA A 202 5.32 -14.25 7.52
N ILE A 203 4.21 -13.57 7.21
CA ILE A 203 3.88 -13.23 5.82
C ILE A 203 4.91 -12.27 5.23
N THR A 204 5.40 -11.31 6.03
CA THR A 204 6.46 -10.39 5.60
C THR A 204 7.72 -11.16 5.23
N ASN A 205 8.18 -12.05 6.11
CA ASN A 205 9.49 -12.71 5.97
C ASN A 205 9.49 -13.90 5.00
N PHE A 206 8.37 -14.63 4.90
CA PHE A 206 8.29 -15.84 4.07
C PHE A 206 7.59 -15.61 2.72
N VAL A 207 6.87 -14.50 2.54
CA VAL A 207 6.15 -14.22 1.28
C VAL A 207 6.62 -12.91 0.66
N ILE A 208 6.49 -11.79 1.36
CA ILE A 208 6.76 -10.47 0.79
C ILE A 208 8.26 -10.29 0.48
N SER A 209 9.13 -10.53 1.46
CA SER A 209 10.58 -10.34 1.29
C SER A 209 11.19 -11.23 0.20
N PRO A 210 10.90 -12.55 0.13
CA PRO A 210 11.42 -13.39 -0.94
C PRO A 210 10.90 -12.98 -2.32
N LEU A 211 9.61 -12.66 -2.45
CA LEU A 211 9.05 -12.20 -3.72
C LEU A 211 9.63 -10.84 -4.15
N ALA A 212 9.89 -9.93 -3.21
CA ALA A 212 10.53 -8.65 -3.48
C ALA A 212 12.01 -8.79 -3.88
N LEU A 213 12.71 -9.83 -3.40
CA LEU A 213 14.08 -10.13 -3.82
C LEU A 213 14.15 -10.81 -5.19
N LEU A 214 13.18 -11.68 -5.49
CA LEU A 214 13.08 -12.43 -6.74
C LEU A 214 12.49 -11.62 -7.92
N SER A 215 12.21 -10.33 -7.74
CA SER A 215 11.53 -9.49 -8.72
C SER A 215 12.47 -8.57 -9.52
N GLY A 216 13.78 -8.85 -9.53
CA GLY A 216 14.73 -8.08 -10.35
C GLY A 216 15.03 -6.68 -9.80
N THR A 217 14.86 -6.46 -8.50
CA THR A 217 15.12 -5.19 -7.81
C THR A 217 16.59 -4.77 -7.90
N PHE A 218 17.50 -5.73 -7.73
CA PHE A 218 18.95 -5.50 -7.65
C PHE A 218 19.73 -5.97 -8.89
N TYR A 219 19.09 -6.73 -9.77
CA TYR A 219 19.71 -7.37 -10.92
C TYR A 219 18.77 -7.34 -12.12
N SER A 220 19.33 -7.40 -13.33
CA SER A 220 18.54 -7.65 -14.54
C SER A 220 18.20 -9.14 -14.63
N ILE A 221 16.95 -9.44 -14.99
CA ILE A 221 16.42 -10.81 -15.07
C ILE A 221 17.05 -11.59 -16.23
N ASP A 222 17.55 -10.92 -17.26
CA ASP A 222 18.21 -11.56 -18.41
C ASP A 222 19.46 -12.36 -18.02
N ARG A 223 19.97 -12.16 -16.78
CA ARG A 223 21.12 -12.90 -16.24
C ARG A 223 20.75 -14.11 -15.39
N LEU A 224 19.47 -14.35 -15.15
CA LEU A 224 19.02 -15.49 -14.35
C LEU A 224 18.94 -16.77 -15.20
N PRO A 225 19.17 -17.96 -14.59
CA PRO A 225 18.87 -19.23 -15.22
C PRO A 225 17.38 -19.33 -15.63
N PRO A 226 17.04 -20.13 -16.65
CA PRO A 226 15.68 -20.18 -17.22
C PRO A 226 14.57 -20.44 -16.20
N LEU A 227 14.84 -21.27 -15.18
CA LEU A 227 13.89 -21.58 -14.12
C LEU A 227 13.53 -20.34 -13.29
N PHE A 228 14.54 -19.55 -12.90
CA PHE A 228 14.33 -18.35 -12.09
C PHE A 228 13.70 -17.23 -12.91
N GLN A 229 14.03 -17.14 -14.21
CA GLN A 229 13.36 -16.23 -15.12
C GLN A 229 11.86 -16.52 -15.20
N ALA A 230 11.45 -17.78 -15.36
CA ALA A 230 10.04 -18.17 -15.37
C ALA A 230 9.32 -17.83 -14.05
N ILE A 231 9.96 -18.07 -12.90
CA ILE A 231 9.42 -17.72 -11.58
C ILE A 231 9.25 -16.21 -11.43
N SER A 232 10.23 -15.41 -11.85
CA SER A 232 10.15 -13.95 -11.78
C SER A 232 9.08 -13.39 -12.71
N HIS A 233 8.85 -13.97 -13.89
CA HIS A 233 7.76 -13.57 -14.78
C HIS A 233 6.36 -13.90 -14.21
N ALA A 234 6.24 -14.94 -13.38
CA ALA A 234 4.99 -15.23 -12.68
C ALA A 234 4.75 -14.30 -11.47
N ASN A 235 5.78 -13.59 -11.00
CA ASN A 235 5.73 -12.77 -9.79
C ASN A 235 5.12 -11.37 -10.05
N PRO A 236 4.02 -10.99 -9.39
CA PRO A 236 3.42 -9.65 -9.54
C PRO A 236 4.38 -8.50 -9.18
N PHE A 237 5.30 -8.73 -8.23
CA PHE A 237 6.28 -7.74 -7.81
C PHE A 237 7.21 -7.33 -8.95
N PHE A 238 7.51 -8.27 -9.85
CA PHE A 238 8.35 -7.96 -11.00
C PHE A 238 7.71 -6.90 -11.91
N TYR A 239 6.41 -7.00 -12.20
CA TYR A 239 5.71 -6.02 -13.02
C TYR A 239 5.66 -4.63 -12.36
N ILE A 240 5.53 -4.58 -11.02
CA ILE A 240 5.55 -3.33 -10.26
C ILE A 240 6.93 -2.66 -10.40
N ILE A 241 8.00 -3.42 -10.15
CA ILE A 241 9.36 -2.89 -10.13
C ILE A 241 9.83 -2.52 -11.53
N SER A 242 9.57 -3.37 -12.52
CA SER A 242 9.93 -3.12 -13.92
C SER A 242 9.18 -1.90 -14.47
N GLY A 243 7.87 -1.78 -14.22
CA GLY A 243 7.07 -0.63 -14.66
C GLY A 243 7.44 0.68 -13.93
N PHE A 244 7.78 0.61 -12.64
CA PHE A 244 8.27 1.77 -11.90
C PHE A 244 9.65 2.22 -12.41
N ARG A 245 10.57 1.28 -12.67
CA ARG A 245 11.89 1.55 -13.24
C ARG A 245 11.81 2.18 -14.63
N TYR A 246 10.89 1.72 -15.49
CA TYR A 246 10.61 2.34 -16.79
C TYR A 246 10.31 3.84 -16.67
N GLY A 247 9.66 4.26 -15.58
CA GLY A 247 9.40 5.67 -15.29
C GLY A 247 10.63 6.55 -15.12
N PHE A 248 11.79 5.97 -14.76
CA PHE A 248 13.05 6.70 -14.55
C PHE A 248 14.05 6.48 -15.68
N VAL A 249 14.21 5.23 -16.12
CA VAL A 249 15.28 4.83 -17.06
C VAL A 249 14.78 4.74 -18.51
N ALA A 250 13.47 4.90 -18.76
CA ALA A 250 12.82 4.76 -20.07
C ALA A 250 13.02 3.39 -20.78
N ALA A 251 13.70 2.45 -20.13
CA ALA A 251 13.86 1.08 -20.55
C ALA A 251 13.08 0.14 -19.62
N ALA A 252 12.29 -0.76 -20.20
CA ALA A 252 11.49 -1.74 -19.47
C ALA A 252 11.86 -3.18 -19.87
N ASP A 253 11.99 -4.05 -18.87
CA ASP A 253 12.19 -5.49 -19.07
C ASP A 253 10.92 -6.16 -19.65
N VAL A 254 9.75 -5.59 -19.38
CA VAL A 254 8.43 -6.09 -19.83
C VAL A 254 7.67 -5.01 -20.58
N ASN A 255 6.81 -5.42 -21.51
CA ASN A 255 5.85 -4.51 -22.11
C ASN A 255 4.98 -3.84 -21.02
N VAL A 256 5.05 -2.52 -20.96
CA VAL A 256 4.39 -1.67 -19.97
C VAL A 256 2.87 -1.90 -19.95
N LEU A 257 2.25 -2.14 -21.12
CA LEU A 257 0.82 -2.41 -21.23
C LEU A 257 0.45 -3.76 -20.60
N VAL A 258 1.26 -4.79 -20.83
CA VAL A 258 1.06 -6.12 -20.24
C VAL A 258 1.16 -6.03 -18.73
N GLY A 259 2.24 -5.43 -18.20
CA GLY A 259 2.41 -5.25 -16.77
C GLY A 259 1.28 -4.45 -16.11
N SER A 260 0.83 -3.37 -16.77
CA SER A 260 -0.32 -2.59 -16.30
C SER A 260 -1.61 -3.40 -16.25
N SER A 261 -1.92 -4.17 -17.30
CA SER A 261 -3.14 -4.97 -17.37
C SER A 261 -3.19 -6.08 -16.32
N VAL A 262 -2.06 -6.77 -16.10
CA VAL A 262 -1.93 -7.81 -15.07
C VAL A 262 -2.12 -7.21 -13.68
N LEU A 263 -1.46 -6.09 -13.38
CA LEU A 263 -1.59 -5.43 -12.08
C LEU A 263 -2.99 -4.89 -11.83
N LEU A 264 -3.65 -4.31 -12.84
CA LEU A 264 -5.04 -3.89 -12.73
C LEU A 264 -5.96 -5.08 -12.43
N GLY A 265 -5.83 -6.16 -13.19
CA GLY A 265 -6.63 -7.38 -12.98
C GLY A 265 -6.46 -7.94 -11.57
N LEU A 266 -5.20 -8.04 -11.09
CA LEU A 266 -4.90 -8.50 -9.74
C LEU A 266 -5.47 -7.57 -8.66
N ASN A 267 -5.38 -6.26 -8.83
CA ASN A 267 -5.97 -5.28 -7.91
C ASN A 267 -7.50 -5.41 -7.83
N LEU A 268 -8.18 -5.59 -8.97
CA LEU A 268 -9.64 -5.77 -8.99
C LEU A 268 -10.06 -7.07 -8.28
N VAL A 269 -9.35 -8.17 -8.55
CA VAL A 269 -9.61 -9.46 -7.91
C VAL A 269 -9.39 -9.38 -6.40
N LEU A 270 -8.24 -8.84 -5.96
CA LEU A 270 -7.93 -8.70 -4.54
C LEU A 270 -8.87 -7.71 -3.84
N GLY A 271 -9.20 -6.60 -4.48
CA GLY A 271 -10.17 -5.63 -3.94
C GLY A 271 -11.54 -6.25 -3.73
N GLY A 272 -12.03 -7.02 -4.72
CA GLY A 272 -13.29 -7.77 -4.60
C GLY A 272 -13.25 -8.82 -3.49
N LEU A 273 -12.13 -9.54 -3.35
CA LEU A 273 -11.94 -10.53 -2.31
C LEU A 273 -11.89 -9.91 -0.91
N CYS A 274 -11.13 -8.83 -0.71
CA CYS A 274 -11.09 -8.08 0.55
C CYS A 274 -12.48 -7.55 0.93
N TYR A 275 -13.20 -6.96 -0.03
CA TYR A 275 -14.57 -6.49 0.19
C TYR A 275 -15.50 -7.63 0.60
N GLY A 276 -15.44 -8.77 -0.09
CA GLY A 276 -16.25 -9.96 0.21
C GLY A 276 -15.99 -10.52 1.61
N LEU A 277 -14.73 -10.61 2.02
CA LEU A 277 -14.34 -11.11 3.33
C LEU A 277 -14.77 -10.17 4.47
N LEU A 278 -14.56 -8.86 4.30
CA LEU A 278 -15.02 -7.86 5.27
C LEU A 278 -16.55 -7.84 5.38
N LYS A 279 -17.27 -7.98 4.26
CA LYS A 279 -18.74 -8.04 4.26
C LYS A 279 -19.29 -9.26 4.98
N ARG A 280 -18.63 -10.41 4.84
CA ARG A 280 -18.96 -11.63 5.59
C ARG A 280 -18.61 -11.53 7.08
N GLY A 281 -17.80 -10.54 7.49
CA GLY A 281 -17.35 -10.40 8.88
C GLY A 281 -16.42 -11.51 9.34
N TRP A 282 -15.79 -12.23 8.41
CA TRP A 282 -14.94 -13.37 8.70
C TRP A 282 -13.76 -12.95 9.59
N LYS A 283 -13.63 -13.57 10.77
CA LYS A 283 -12.66 -13.23 11.83
C LYS A 283 -12.74 -11.79 12.36
N ILE A 284 -13.86 -11.11 12.18
CA ILE A 284 -14.10 -9.73 12.66
C ILE A 284 -15.34 -9.66 13.55
N LYS A 285 -16.37 -10.47 13.27
CA LYS A 285 -17.56 -10.63 14.09
C LYS A 285 -17.49 -12.00 14.78
N ALA A 286 -16.87 -12.06 15.94
CA ALA A 286 -16.89 -13.21 16.85
C ALA A 286 -17.24 -12.68 18.25
#